data_AF-A0A7C7Q0L4-F1
#
_entry.id   AF-A0A7C7Q0L4-F1
#
_cell.length_a   1.000
_cell.length_b   1.000
_cell.length_c   1.000
_cell.angle_alpha   90.00
_cell.angle_beta   90.00
_cell.angle_gamma   90.00
#
_symmetry.space_group_name_H-M   'P 1'
#
loop_
_entity.id
_entity.type
_entity.pdbx_description
1 polymer ?
#
loop_
_entity_poly.entity_id
_entity_poly.type
_entity_poly.pdbx_seq_one_letter_code
_entity_poly.pdbx_strand_id
1 'polypeptide(L)'
;MARGRRGGKKSNKVIRLSLPKKIYYILYGVAGNNEQKLNKLIRNIIEERLEYSTIGELEELLEGKTKNIEFEEIEPETEVEETVEQEQ
;
A
#
# COMPACT_ATOMS: atom_id res chain seq x y z
N MET A 1 46.69 -21.31 -3.29
CA MET A 1 45.99 -20.21 -3.98
C MET A 1 44.51 -20.28 -3.66
N ALA A 2 44.02 -19.45 -2.73
CA ALA A 2 42.59 -19.38 -2.43
C ALA A 2 41.90 -18.59 -3.54
N ARG A 3 40.99 -19.24 -4.29
CA ARG A 3 40.08 -18.57 -5.22
C ARG A 3 39.22 -17.58 -4.41
N GLY A 4 39.58 -16.31 -4.46
CA GLY A 4 38.78 -15.23 -3.86
C GLY A 4 37.34 -15.34 -4.35
N ARG A 5 36.40 -15.51 -3.41
CA ARG A 5 34.97 -15.53 -3.68
C ARG A 5 34.65 -14.27 -4.48
N ARG A 6 34.13 -14.44 -5.70
CA ARG A 6 33.61 -13.33 -6.51
C ARG A 6 32.67 -12.53 -5.60
N GLY A 7 33.03 -11.28 -5.29
CA GLY A 7 32.19 -10.38 -4.51
C GLY A 7 30.81 -10.39 -5.16
N GLY A 8 29.84 -11.01 -4.49
CA GLY A 8 28.50 -11.14 -5.03
C GLY A 8 28.01 -9.76 -5.43
N LYS A 9 27.54 -9.60 -6.68
CA LYS A 9 26.85 -8.39 -7.12
C LYS A 9 25.88 -8.01 -6.01
N LYS A 10 25.96 -6.79 -5.48
CA LYS A 10 24.91 -6.22 -4.62
C LYS A 10 23.63 -6.32 -5.43
N SER A 11 22.82 -7.35 -5.18
CA SER A 11 21.51 -7.47 -5.79
C SER A 11 20.71 -6.27 -5.31
N ASN A 12 19.99 -5.61 -6.22
CA ASN A 12 19.07 -4.56 -5.82
C ASN A 12 18.14 -5.12 -4.74
N LYS A 13 18.03 -4.41 -3.62
CA LYS A 13 17.16 -4.83 -2.51
C LYS A 13 15.72 -4.79 -3.03
N VAL A 14 15.07 -5.95 -3.08
CA VAL A 14 13.64 -6.02 -3.41
C VAL A 14 12.86 -5.56 -2.18
N ILE A 15 12.08 -4.51 -2.34
CA ILE A 15 11.22 -3.97 -1.29
C ILE A 15 9.80 -4.39 -1.59
N ARG A 16 9.12 -4.97 -0.61
CA ARG A 16 7.68 -5.26 -0.66
C ARG A 16 6.95 -4.12 0.04
N LEU A 17 5.95 -3.55 -0.63
CA LEU A 17 5.14 -2.46 -0.12
C LEU A 17 3.71 -2.96 0.09
N SER A 18 3.13 -2.64 1.24
CA SER A 18 1.69 -2.80 1.47
C SER A 18 0.97 -1.52 1.09
N LEU A 19 0.01 -1.62 0.17
CA LEU A 19 -0.81 -0.50 -0.25
C LEU A 19 -2.29 -0.78 0.06
N PRO A 20 -3.08 0.22 0.47
CA PRO A 20 -4.53 0.09 0.53
C PRO A 20 -5.10 -0.37 -0.82
N LYS A 21 -6.07 -1.29 -0.79
CA LYS A 21 -6.65 -1.91 -1.99
C LYS A 21 -7.14 -0.89 -3.01
N LYS A 22 -7.79 0.18 -2.54
CA LYS A 22 -8.25 1.31 -3.38
C LYS A 22 -7.09 1.99 -4.11
N ILE A 23 -5.99 2.29 -3.42
CA ILE A 23 -4.82 2.95 -3.99
C ILE A 23 -4.15 2.04 -5.02
N TYR A 24 -4.00 0.75 -4.70
CA TYR A 24 -3.45 -0.24 -5.63
C TYR A 24 -4.23 -0.24 -6.96
N TYR A 25 -5.56 -0.37 -6.93
CA TYR A 25 -6.35 -0.44 -8.16
C TYR A 25 -6.36 0.86 -8.96
N ILE A 26 -6.32 2.03 -8.30
CA ILE A 26 -6.17 3.31 -8.99
C ILE A 26 -4.84 3.34 -9.76
N LEU A 27 -3.72 3.06 -9.08
CA LEU A 27 -2.40 3.07 -9.70
C LEU A 27 -2.27 2.00 -10.80
N TYR A 28 -2.89 0.84 -10.59
CA TYR A 28 -2.90 -0.25 -11.55
C TYR A 28 -3.69 0.13 -12.83
N GLY A 29 -4.84 0.79 -12.67
CA GLY A 29 -5.61 1.34 -13.79
C GLY A 29 -4.82 2.40 -14.57
N VAL A 30 -4.15 3.33 -13.87
CA VAL A 30 -3.26 4.34 -14.49
C VAL A 30 -2.11 3.67 -15.24
N ALA A 31 -1.57 2.57 -14.71
CA ALA A 31 -0.54 1.78 -15.37
C ALA A 31 -1.05 0.94 -16.55
N GLY A 32 -2.34 1.01 -16.89
CA GLY A 32 -2.96 0.24 -17.97
C GLY A 32 -3.03 -1.26 -17.67
N ASN A 33 -3.34 -1.63 -16.43
CA ASN A 33 -3.42 -3.01 -15.94
C ASN A 33 -2.13 -3.82 -16.18
N ASN A 34 -0.97 -3.17 -16.08
CA ASN A 34 0.34 -3.80 -16.28
C ASN A 34 1.23 -3.63 -15.05
N GLU A 35 1.57 -4.75 -14.40
CA GLU A 35 2.34 -4.77 -13.16
C GLU A 35 3.76 -4.21 -13.32
N GLN A 36 4.39 -4.37 -14.48
CA GLN A 36 5.72 -3.80 -14.74
C GLN A 36 5.66 -2.28 -14.83
N LYS A 37 4.61 -1.74 -15.48
CA LYS A 37 4.36 -0.30 -15.55
C LYS A 37 3.98 0.27 -14.18
N LEU A 38 3.20 -0.47 -13.39
CA LEU A 38 2.87 -0.11 -12.01
C LEU A 38 4.13 0.05 -11.16
N ASN A 39 5.04 -0.93 -11.21
CA ASN A 39 6.31 -0.85 -10.48
C ASN A 39 7.17 0.34 -10.90
N LYS A 40 7.18 0.68 -12.21
CA LYS A 40 7.87 1.87 -12.72
C LYS A 40 7.19 3.16 -12.25
N LEU A 41 5.86 3.22 -12.26
CA LEU A 41 5.08 4.35 -11.77
C LEU A 41 5.34 4.62 -10.29
N ILE A 42 5.26 3.58 -9.44
CA ILE A 42 5.54 3.69 -8.00
C ILE A 42 6.96 4.19 -7.77
N ARG A 43 7.94 3.67 -8.53
CA ARG A 43 9.32 4.15 -8.44
C ARG A 43 9.42 5.64 -8.74
N ASN A 44 8.85 6.08 -9.87
CA ASN A 44 8.91 7.48 -10.27
C ASN A 44 8.26 8.40 -9.23
N ILE A 45 7.11 8.02 -8.67
CA ILE A 45 6.44 8.79 -7.60
C ILE A 45 7.33 8.96 -6.38
N ILE A 46 8.03 7.89 -5.97
CA ILE A 46 8.95 7.93 -4.83
C ILE A 46 10.17 8.79 -5.15
N GLU A 47 10.76 8.62 -6.33
CA GLU A 47 11.92 9.41 -6.77
C GLU A 47 11.58 10.90 -6.85
N GLU A 48 10.44 11.25 -7.44
CA GLU A 48 9.94 12.63 -7.53
C GLU A 48 9.70 13.22 -6.14
N ARG A 49 9.07 12.46 -5.22
CA ARG A 49 8.87 12.94 -3.85
C ARG A 49 10.18 13.16 -3.12
N LEU A 50 11.18 12.30 -3.32
CA LEU A 50 12.50 12.45 -2.70
C LEU A 50 13.31 13.59 -3.30
N GLU A 51 13.12 13.90 -4.58
CA GLU A 51 13.80 15.02 -5.24
C GLU A 51 13.34 16.37 -4.72
N TYR A 52 12.04 16.50 -4.41
CA TYR A 52 11.45 17.76 -3.97
C TYR A 52 11.33 17.93 -2.45
N SER A 53 11.44 16.86 -1.66
CA SER A 53 11.28 16.95 -0.21
C SER A 53 12.57 17.30 0.51
N THR A 54 12.44 18.17 1.53
CA THR A 54 13.51 18.46 2.49
C THR A 54 13.61 17.35 3.55
N ILE A 55 14.73 17.29 4.27
CA ILE A 55 14.90 16.33 5.38
C ILE A 55 13.79 16.48 6.43
N GLY A 56 13.43 17.72 6.79
CA GLY A 56 12.39 17.99 7.79
C GLY A 56 11.01 17.47 7.37
N GLU A 57 10.63 17.63 6.10
CA GLU A 57 9.36 17.07 5.58
C GLU A 57 9.32 15.54 5.62
N LEU A 58 10.47 14.89 5.40
CA LEU A 58 10.57 13.43 5.47
C LEU A 58 10.49 12.94 6.92
N GLU A 59 11.03 13.70 7.87
CA GLU A 59 10.90 13.42 9.31
C GLU A 59 9.45 13.57 9.78
N GLU A 60 8.73 14.62 9.35
CA GLU A 60 7.30 14.79 9.65
C GLU A 60 6.45 13.62 9.14
N LEU A 61 6.79 13.05 7.98
CA LEU A 61 6.10 11.86 7.44
C LEU A 61 6.35 10.59 8.27
N LEU A 62 7.46 10.52 9.00
CA LEU A 62 7.72 9.44 9.95
C LEU A 62 6.94 9.64 11.26
N GLU A 63 6.75 10.88 11.69
CA GLU A 63 6.02 11.23 12.90
C GLU A 63 4.48 11.16 12.72
N GLY A 64 3.98 11.37 11.49
CA GLY A 64 2.55 11.52 11.21
C GLY A 64 1.89 10.37 10.42
N LYS A 65 1.32 9.37 11.12
CA LYS A 65 0.11 8.60 10.74
C LYS A 65 -0.38 7.56 11.76
N THR A 66 0.22 7.44 12.93
CA THR A 66 -0.19 6.47 13.96
C THR A 66 -1.39 6.89 14.83
N LYS A 67 -1.99 8.08 14.62
CA LYS A 67 -3.08 8.58 15.48
C LYS A 67 -4.51 8.51 14.93
N ASN A 68 -4.74 8.15 13.66
CA ASN A 68 -6.08 8.19 13.05
C ASN A 68 -6.48 6.89 12.32
N ILE A 69 -6.14 5.72 12.88
CA ILE A 69 -6.69 4.44 12.43
C ILE A 69 -7.37 3.78 13.63
N GLU A 70 -8.38 4.46 14.17
CA GLU A 70 -9.43 3.76 14.91
C GLU A 70 -10.35 3.18 13.83
N PHE A 71 -10.40 1.86 13.82
CA PHE A 71 -11.31 1.07 13.00
C PHE A 71 -12.74 1.44 13.40
N GLU A 72 -13.48 2.14 12.54
CA GLU A 72 -14.94 2.07 12.58
C GLU A 72 -15.33 0.64 12.19
N GLU A 73 -15.55 -0.19 13.21
CA GLU A 73 -16.32 -1.42 13.13
C GLU A 73 -17.69 -1.07 12.57
N ILE A 74 -17.90 -1.33 11.28
CA ILE A 74 -19.22 -1.38 10.69
C ILE A 74 -19.83 -2.70 11.15
N GLU A 75 -20.59 -2.67 12.24
CA GLU A 75 -21.48 -3.77 12.61
C GLU A 75 -22.50 -3.97 11.47
N PRO A 76 -22.65 -5.18 10.91
CA PRO A 76 -23.74 -5.45 10.00
C PRO A 76 -25.04 -5.56 10.82
N GLU A 77 -25.96 -4.61 10.62
CA GLU A 77 -27.36 -4.73 11.08
C GLU A 77 -27.98 -5.99 10.44
N THR A 78 -27.97 -7.09 11.18
CA THR A 78 -28.85 -8.23 10.96
C THR A 78 -29.96 -8.15 11.97
N GLU A 79 -31.17 -7.81 11.53
CA GLU A 79 -32.42 -8.24 12.18
C GLU A 79 -33.58 -8.09 11.17
N VAL A 80 -33.83 -9.16 10.40
CA VAL A 80 -34.91 -10.16 10.54
C VAL A 80 -36.17 -9.75 9.77
N GLU A 81 -36.36 -10.40 8.62
CA GLU A 81 -37.65 -10.59 7.98
C GLU A 81 -38.57 -11.38 8.94
N GLU A 82 -39.63 -10.78 9.44
CA GLU A 82 -40.78 -11.54 9.94
C GLU A 82 -41.87 -11.55 8.87
N THR A 83 -41.94 -12.68 8.16
CA THR A 83 -43.15 -13.09 7.45
C THR A 83 -43.90 -14.11 8.31
N VAL A 84 -45.16 -13.76 8.59
CA VAL A 84 -46.35 -14.62 8.46
C VAL A 84 -46.81 -15.46 9.67
N GLU A 85 -48.10 -15.24 10.01
CA GLU A 85 -49.18 -16.19 10.36
C GLU A 85 -49.87 -16.13 11.76
N GLN A 86 -51.19 -15.88 11.69
CA GLN A 86 -52.34 -16.45 12.44
C GLN A 86 -52.51 -16.21 13.96
N GLU A 87 -53.61 -15.52 14.35
CA GLU A 87 -54.81 -16.11 14.98
C GLU A 87 -55.85 -15.05 15.42
N GLN A 88 -57.13 -15.46 15.33
CA GLN A 88 -58.41 -14.86 15.79
C GLN A 88 -59.21 -13.98 14.83
#